data_AF-A0A315CR92-F1
#
_entry.id   AF-A0A315CR92-F1
#
_cell.length_a   1.000
_cell.length_b   1.000
_cell.length_c   1.000
_cell.angle_alpha   90.00
_cell.angle_beta   90.00
_cell.angle_gamma   90.00
#
_symmetry.space_group_name_H-M   'P 1'
#
loop_
_entity.id
_entity.type
_entity.pdbx_description
1 polymer ?
#
loop_
_entity_poly.entity_id
_entity_poly.type
_entity_poly.pdbx_seq_one_letter_code
_entity_poly.pdbx_strand_id
1 'polypeptide(L)'
;MKLKYGVGILVLLNAVLLAWQWGLFAPWGFDPHGHREPARLAQQIQPEALTVSPLSAQAPGKPALVAEPVLPPVAADASAAQPSSQP
;
A
#
# COMPACT_ATOMS: atom_id res chain seq x y z
N MET A 1 34.71 -34.34 -0.04
CA MET A 1 35.16 -32.93 0.15
C MET A 1 34.34 -31.90 -0.62
N LYS A 2 33.61 -32.24 -1.69
CA LYS A 2 32.79 -31.30 -2.51
C LYS A 2 31.65 -30.62 -1.75
N LEU A 3 31.01 -31.32 -0.81
CA LEU A 3 29.86 -30.81 -0.06
C LEU A 3 30.20 -29.61 0.84
N LYS A 4 31.41 -29.59 1.42
CA LYS A 4 31.87 -28.51 2.30
C LYS A 4 31.99 -27.19 1.54
N TYR A 5 32.51 -27.25 0.32
CA TYR A 5 32.59 -26.10 -0.58
C TYR A 5 31.19 -25.65 -1.03
N GLY A 6 30.31 -26.60 -1.38
CA GLY A 6 28.92 -26.27 -1.70
C GLY A 6 28.19 -25.55 -0.56
N VAL A 7 28.34 -26.02 0.67
CA VAL A 7 27.77 -25.36 1.87
C VAL A 7 28.41 -23.99 2.09
N GLY A 8 29.74 -23.87 1.97
CA GLY A 8 30.43 -22.58 2.11
C GLY A 8 29.97 -21.54 1.09
N ILE A 9 29.81 -21.95 -0.17
CA ILE A 9 29.28 -21.09 -1.24
C ILE A 9 27.84 -20.68 -0.91
N LEU A 10 27.00 -21.63 -0.51
CA LEU A 10 25.61 -21.34 -0.19
C LEU A 10 25.48 -20.32 0.96
N VAL A 11 26.28 -20.47 2.02
CA VAL A 11 26.32 -19.52 3.14
C VAL A 11 26.79 -18.14 2.67
N LEU A 12 27.83 -18.07 1.82
CA LEU A 12 28.33 -16.82 1.28
C LEU A 12 27.25 -16.09 0.46
N LEU A 13 26.58 -16.80 -0.45
CA LEU A 13 25.48 -16.24 -1.24
C LEU A 13 24.36 -15.72 -0.34
N ASN A 14 24.02 -16.46 0.71
CA ASN A 14 22.99 -16.05 1.65
C ASN A 14 23.37 -14.76 2.40
N ALA A 15 24.63 -14.65 2.85
CA ALA A 15 25.14 -13.46 3.52
C ALA A 15 25.14 -12.23 2.60
N VAL A 16 25.54 -12.40 1.34
CA VAL A 16 25.47 -11.32 0.33
C VAL A 16 24.02 -10.88 0.12
N LEU A 17 23.09 -11.83 -0.01
CA LEU A 17 21.67 -11.52 -0.18
C LEU A 17 21.10 -10.79 1.05
N LEU A 18 21.48 -11.20 2.26
CA LEU A 18 21.08 -10.55 3.50
C LEU A 18 21.60 -9.11 3.59
N ALA A 19 22.88 -8.89 3.26
CA ALA A 19 23.45 -7.54 3.20
C ALA A 19 22.74 -6.68 2.14
N TRP A 20 22.29 -7.28 1.04
CA TRP A 20 21.48 -6.60 0.04
C TRP A 20 20.11 -6.19 0.55
N GLN A 21 19.43 -7.07 1.31
CA GLN A 21 18.16 -6.74 1.96
C GLN A 21 18.29 -5.66 3.04
N TRP A 22 19.41 -5.60 3.77
CA TRP A 22 19.68 -4.53 4.72
C TRP A 22 19.99 -3.17 4.08
N GLY A 23 20.05 -3.09 2.74
CA GLY A 23 20.35 -1.85 2.05
C GLY A 23 21.83 -1.45 2.13
N LEU A 24 22.74 -2.38 2.44
CA LEU A 24 24.18 -2.11 2.41
C LEU A 24 24.67 -1.71 1.00
N PHE A 25 23.91 -2.11 -0.02
CA PHE A 25 24.15 -1.77 -1.42
C PHE A 25 23.30 -0.60 -1.92
N ALA A 26 22.50 0.04 -1.05
CA ALA A 26 21.74 1.25 -1.39
C ALA A 26 22.61 2.40 -1.93
N PRO A 27 23.85 2.65 -1.42
CA PRO A 27 24.73 3.69 -1.98
C PRO A 27 25.12 3.46 -3.45
N TRP A 28 25.08 2.21 -3.93
CA TRP A 28 25.34 1.85 -5.32
C TRP A 28 24.07 1.80 -6.18
N GLY A 29 22.90 2.19 -5.63
CA GLY A 29 21.62 2.15 -6.33
C GLY A 29 20.99 0.76 -6.41
N PHE A 30 21.59 -0.24 -5.77
CA PHE A 30 21.03 -1.58 -5.66
C PHE A 30 20.20 -1.68 -4.38
N ASP A 31 19.04 -1.01 -4.37
CA ASP A 31 18.07 -1.12 -3.28
C ASP A 31 16.91 -2.05 -3.68
N PRO A 32 16.59 -3.10 -2.91
CA PRO A 32 15.50 -4.03 -3.24
C PRO A 32 14.10 -3.39 -3.12
N HIS A 33 13.97 -2.24 -2.44
CA HIS A 33 12.71 -1.55 -2.18
C HIS A 33 12.44 -0.37 -3.13
N GLY A 34 13.13 -0.31 -4.27
CA GLY A 34 12.89 0.68 -5.34
C GLY A 34 11.46 0.68 -5.91
N HIS A 35 10.62 -0.30 -5.55
CA HIS A 35 9.20 -0.38 -5.92
C HIS A 35 8.28 0.25 -4.85
N ARG A 36 8.64 1.41 -4.29
CA ARG A 36 7.62 2.29 -3.67
C ARG A 36 6.77 2.87 -4.81
N GLU A 37 5.67 2.19 -5.09
CA GLU A 37 4.66 2.47 -6.12
C GLU A 37 4.53 3.98 -6.45
N PRO A 38 5.24 4.51 -7.46
CA PRO A 38 5.03 5.90 -7.88
C PRO A 38 3.60 6.09 -8.43
N ALA A 39 2.97 5.00 -8.90
CA ALA A 39 1.57 4.97 -9.27
C ALA A 39 0.63 5.34 -8.11
N ARG A 40 1.03 5.14 -6.84
CA ARG A 40 0.27 5.63 -5.69
C ARG A 40 0.31 7.15 -5.60
N LEU A 41 1.34 7.86 -6.05
CA LEU A 41 1.32 9.33 -6.06
C LEU A 41 0.41 9.87 -7.16
N ALA A 42 0.33 9.16 -8.30
CA ALA A 42 -0.59 9.51 -9.38
C ALA A 42 -2.06 9.14 -9.09
N GLN A 43 -2.29 8.12 -8.25
CA GLN A 43 -3.62 7.65 -7.84
C GLN A 43 -3.97 8.03 -6.38
N GLN A 44 -3.08 8.72 -5.67
CA GLN A 44 -3.41 9.32 -4.38
C GLN A 44 -4.36 10.47 -4.66
N ILE A 45 -5.57 10.36 -4.11
CA ILE A 45 -6.56 11.43 -4.08
C ILE A 45 -5.86 12.64 -3.46
N GLN A 46 -5.53 13.64 -4.29
CA GLN A 46 -4.82 14.89 -3.97
C GLN A 46 -4.84 15.23 -2.47
N PRO A 47 -3.87 14.71 -1.68
CA PRO A 47 -3.90 14.90 -0.23
C PRO A 47 -3.76 16.38 0.12
N GLU A 48 -3.13 17.16 -0.76
CA GLU A 48 -2.94 18.61 -0.67
C GLU A 48 -4.26 19.40 -0.63
N ALA A 49 -5.36 18.82 -1.14
CA ALA A 49 -6.67 19.47 -1.15
C ALA A 49 -7.50 19.18 0.12
N LEU A 50 -7.06 18.26 0.99
CA LEU A 50 -7.73 17.98 2.26
C LEU A 50 -7.32 19.02 3.31
N THR A 51 -8.16 20.03 3.50
CA THR A 51 -8.05 20.94 4.64
C THR A 51 -8.64 20.28 5.88
N VAL A 52 -7.79 19.83 6.80
CA VAL A 52 -8.21 19.36 8.12
C VAL A 52 -8.57 20.59 8.97
N SER A 53 -9.85 20.92 9.07
CA SER A 53 -10.32 21.90 10.04
C SER A 53 -10.36 21.22 11.42
N PRO A 54 -9.57 21.65 12.40
CA PRO A 54 -9.74 21.16 13.76
C PRO A 54 -11.12 21.62 14.22
N LEU A 55 -12.00 20.67 14.54
CA LEU A 55 -13.20 20.98 15.30
C LEU A 55 -12.69 21.61 16.60
N SER A 56 -12.91 22.91 16.77
CA SER A 56 -12.57 23.66 17.99
C SER A 56 -12.89 22.78 19.19
N ALA A 57 -11.88 22.54 20.02
CA ALA A 57 -11.87 21.53 21.07
C ALA A 57 -13.20 21.53 21.84
N GLN A 58 -14.09 20.59 21.51
CA GLN A 58 -15.09 20.18 22.48
C GLN A 58 -14.31 19.41 23.54
N ALA A 59 -14.34 19.95 24.75
CA ALA A 59 -13.70 19.42 25.95
C ALA A 59 -13.86 17.89 26.06
N PRO A 60 -12.89 17.18 26.67
CA PRO A 60 -12.91 15.72 26.75
C PRO A 60 -14.17 15.27 27.50
N GLY A 61 -15.15 14.74 26.76
CA GLY A 61 -16.50 14.56 27.28
C GLY A 61 -17.33 13.58 26.48
N LYS A 62 -17.23 12.31 26.90
CA LYS A 62 -18.18 11.19 26.72
C LYS A 62 -18.14 10.43 25.38
N PRO A 63 -17.93 9.10 25.41
CA PRO A 63 -18.18 8.25 24.25
C PRO A 63 -19.68 8.27 23.94
N ALA A 64 -20.05 8.95 22.85
CA ALA A 64 -21.39 8.82 22.29
C ALA A 64 -21.46 7.49 21.53
N LEU A 65 -21.98 6.50 22.25
CA LEU A 65 -22.65 5.29 21.83
C LEU A 65 -22.89 5.19 20.31
N VAL A 66 -22.38 4.12 19.72
CA VAL A 66 -22.76 3.59 18.40
C VAL A 66 -24.30 3.62 18.26
N ALA A 67 -24.79 4.33 17.26
CA ALA A 67 -26.14 4.16 16.74
C ALA A 67 -26.02 3.69 15.29
N GLU A 68 -26.25 2.39 15.06
CA GLU A 68 -26.57 1.83 13.75
C GLU A 68 -27.95 2.34 13.25
N PRO A 69 -28.47 1.88 12.10
CA PRO A 69 -28.22 2.34 10.74
C PRO A 69 -29.50 2.91 10.09
N VAL A 70 -29.40 3.80 9.09
CA VAL A 70 -30.54 4.05 8.17
C VAL A 70 -30.03 4.13 6.74
N LEU A 71 -30.30 3.07 5.98
CA LEU A 71 -30.17 3.03 4.53
C LEU A 71 -31.29 3.87 3.90
N PRO A 72 -31.00 4.82 2.99
CA PRO A 72 -31.99 5.26 2.02
C PRO A 72 -32.16 4.19 0.91
N PRO A 73 -33.38 4.04 0.36
CA PRO A 73 -33.73 2.96 -0.55
C PRO A 73 -32.95 3.06 -1.86
N VAL A 74 -32.44 1.91 -2.33
CA VAL A 74 -32.00 1.71 -3.70
C VAL A 74 -33.17 2.01 -4.63
N ALA A 75 -33.20 3.23 -5.19
CA ALA A 75 -33.99 3.50 -6.38
C ALA A 75 -33.30 2.78 -7.53
N ALA A 76 -33.86 1.61 -7.86
CA ALA A 76 -33.54 0.88 -9.06
C ALA A 76 -33.75 1.77 -10.28
N ASP A 77 -32.68 2.08 -10.99
CA ASP A 77 -32.70 2.12 -12.45
C ASP A 77 -31.43 1.40 -12.93
N ALA A 78 -31.49 0.07 -12.83
CA ALA A 78 -30.68 -0.79 -13.65
C ALA A 78 -31.29 -0.77 -15.06
N SER A 79 -30.90 0.23 -15.86
CA SER A 79 -31.23 0.25 -17.27
C SER A 79 -29.95 0.40 -18.10
N ALA A 80 -29.81 -0.56 -19.01
CA ALA A 80 -28.86 -0.64 -20.11
C ALA A 80 -27.41 -0.95 -19.75
N ALA A 81 -27.19 -2.22 -19.41
CA ALA A 81 -26.05 -2.96 -19.94
C ALA A 81 -25.99 -2.81 -21.47
N GLN A 82 -24.91 -2.21 -21.98
CA GLN A 82 -24.50 -2.37 -23.37
C GLN A 82 -23.02 -2.75 -23.41
N PRO A 83 -22.68 -4.05 -23.54
CA PRO A 83 -21.42 -4.43 -24.15
C PRO A 83 -21.57 -4.35 -25.67
N SER A 84 -20.70 -3.52 -26.23
CA SER A 84 -20.38 -3.35 -27.64
C SER A 84 -20.15 -4.68 -28.36
N SER A 85 -20.70 -4.81 -29.57
CA SER A 85 -20.31 -5.81 -30.55
C SER A 85 -20.32 -5.13 -31.92
N GLN A 86 -19.14 -4.68 -32.37
CA GLN A 86 -18.90 -4.15 -33.70
C GLN A 86 -18.17 -5.23 -34.53
N PRO A 87 -18.57 -5.47 -35.80
CA PRO A 87 -18.01 -6.52 -36.65
C PRO A 87 -16.61 -6.22 -37.18
#